data_AF-A0A8T4C8F5-F1
#
_entry.id   AF-A0A8T4C8F5-F1
#
_cell.length_a   1.000
_cell.length_b   1.000
_cell.length_c   1.000
_cell.angle_alpha   90.00
_cell.angle_beta   90.00
_cell.angle_gamma   90.00
#
_symmetry.space_group_name_H-M   'P 1'
#
loop_
_entity.id
_entity.type
_entity.pdbx_description
1 polymer ?
#
loop_
_entity_poly.entity_id
_entity_poly.type
_entity_poly.pdbx_seq_one_letter_code
_entity_poly.pdbx_strand_id
1 'polypeptide(L)' 'MEKQKILITGASSGIGREIAYHFARDKNHLILTYNKGKEEGMEKIHPK' A
#
# COMPACT_ATOMS: atom_id res chain seq x y z
N MET A 1 -13.21 12.61 5.79
CA MET A 1 -11.90 12.57 6.47
C MET A 1 -10.87 13.26 5.60
N GLU A 2 -9.92 13.96 6.22
CA GLU A 2 -8.78 14.58 5.53
C GLU A 2 -7.83 13.49 4.98
N LYS A 3 -7.16 13.76 3.86
CA LYS A 3 -6.19 12.83 3.27
C LYS A 3 -4.94 12.78 4.14
N GLN A 4 -4.44 11.58 4.40
CA GLN A 4 -3.25 11.37 5.22
C GLN A 4 -2.09 10.80 4.41
N LYS A 5 -0.87 11.02 4.92
CA LYS A 5 0.35 10.34 4.45
C LYS A 5 0.57 9.11 5.32
N ILE A 6 0.61 7.93 4.71
CA ILE A 6 0.64 6.66 5.43
C ILE A 6 1.85 5.86 4.97
N LEU A 7 2.69 5.45 5.92
CA LEU A 7 3.83 4.54 5.69
C LEU A 7 3.41 3.11 6.07
N ILE A 8 3.51 2.19 5.12
CA ILE A 8 3.18 0.78 5.33
C ILE A 8 4.42 -0.06 5.02
N THR A 9 4.90 -0.80 6.02
CA THR A 9 6.00 -1.75 5.87
C THR A 9 5.49 -3.15 5.55
N GLY A 10 6.32 -3.95 4.88
CA GLY A 10 5.92 -5.31 4.47
C GLY A 10 4.74 -5.34 3.50
N ALA A 11 4.56 -4.30 2.68
CA ALA A 11 3.38 -4.11 1.83
C ALA A 11 3.28 -5.11 0.65
N SER A 12 4.31 -5.92 0.42
CA SER A 12 4.32 -6.89 -0.68
C SER A 12 3.41 -8.09 -0.42
N SER A 13 3.13 -8.47 0.84
CA SER A 13 2.32 -9.67 1.15
C SER A 13 1.54 -9.58 2.48
N GLY A 14 0.68 -10.58 2.72
CA GLY A 14 -0.02 -10.76 4.00
C GLY A 14 -0.84 -9.56 4.46
N ILE A 15 -0.74 -9.24 5.76
CA ILE A 15 -1.51 -8.16 6.39
C ILE A 15 -1.10 -6.79 5.84
N GLY A 16 0.20 -6.53 5.67
CA GLY A 16 0.69 -5.27 5.13
C GLY A 16 0.14 -4.98 3.73
N ARG A 17 -0.05 -6.03 2.92
CA ARG A 17 -0.71 -5.94 1.62
C ARG A 17 -2.16 -5.50 1.73
N GLU A 18 -2.96 -6.18 2.54
CA GLU A 18 -4.40 -5.84 2.64
C GLU A 18 -4.61 -4.43 3.19
N ILE A 19 -3.80 -4.02 4.18
CA ILE A 19 -3.82 -2.66 4.71
C ILE A 19 -3.52 -1.63 3.61
N ALA A 20 -2.54 -1.89 2.74
CA ALA A 20 -2.23 -1.01 1.62
C ALA A 20 -3.41 -0.88 0.64
N TYR A 21 -4.11 -1.98 0.33
CA TYR A 21 -5.30 -1.94 -0.50
C TYR A 21 -6.44 -1.13 0.12
N HIS A 22 -6.70 -1.32 1.42
CA HIS A 22 -7.73 -0.57 2.13
C HIS A 22 -7.47 0.94 2.07
N PHE A 23 -6.25 1.39 2.39
CA PHE A 23 -5.94 2.82 2.35
C PHE A 23 -5.79 3.41 0.94
N ALA A 24 -5.45 2.59 -0.06
CA ALA A 24 -5.38 3.01 -1.46
C ALA A 24 -6.77 3.35 -2.01
N ARG A 25 -7.79 2.55 -1.67
CA ARG A 25 -9.21 2.81 -2.05
C ARG A 25 -9.70 4.16 -1.54
N ASP A 26 -9.21 4.57 -0.38
CA ASP A 26 -9.53 5.85 0.24
C ASP A 26 -8.72 7.02 -0.35
N LYS A 27 -7.96 6.82 -1.44
CA LYS A 27 -7.13 7.83 -2.12
C LYS A 27 -6.17 8.60 -1.18
N ASN A 28 -5.61 7.92 -0.19
CA ASN A 28 -4.54 8.47 0.66
C ASN A 28 -3.20 8.49 -0.09
N HIS A 29 -2.24 9.28 0.40
CA HIS A 29 -0.87 9.23 -0.11
C HIS A 29 -0.09 8.13 0.63
N LEU A 30 0.28 7.07 -0.09
CA LEU A 30 0.91 5.89 0.49
C LEU A 30 2.41 5.83 0.19
N ILE A 31 3.20 5.49 1.20
CA ILE A 31 4.60 5.12 1.09
C ILE A 31 4.68 3.64 1.47
N LEU A 32 5.08 2.79 0.53
CA LEU A 32 5.11 1.35 0.71
C LEU A 32 6.56 0.85 0.76
N THR A 33 6.91 0.04 1.76
CA THR A 33 8.20 -0.64 1.82
C THR A 33 8.05 -2.14 1.84
N TYR A 34 9.04 -2.84 1.29
CA TYR A 34 9.09 -4.29 1.19
C TYR A 34 10.56 -4.73 1.12
N ASN A 35 10.86 -5.91 1.67
CA ASN A 35 12.19 -6.51 1.57
C ASN A 35 12.36 -7.27 0.23
N LYS A 36 11.29 -7.93 -0.23
CA LYS A 36 11.20 -8.69 -1.48
C LYS A 36 9.82 -8.52 -2.09
N GLY A 37 9.69 -8.76 -3.40
CA GLY A 37 8.43 -8.67 -4.13
C GLY A 37 8.05 -7.23 -4.51
N LYS A 38 8.93 -6.58 -5.28
CA LYS A 38 8.76 -5.19 -5.73
C LYS A 38 7.54 -5.02 -6.63
N GLU A 39 7.36 -5.91 -7.60
CA GLU A 39 6.25 -5.85 -8.54
C GLU A 39 4.93 -6.03 -7.81
N GLU A 40 4.85 -7.03 -6.92
CA GLU A 40 3.66 -7.23 -6.09
C GLU A 40 3.43 -6.04 -5.16
N GLY A 41 4.48 -5.38 -4.65
CA GLY A 41 4.33 -4.14 -3.87
C GLY A 41 3.78 -2.96 -4.68
N MET A 42 4.20 -2.85 -5.95
CA MET A 42 3.92 -1.71 -6.84
C MET A 42 2.63 -1.84 -7.63
N GLU A 43 2.11 -3.04 -7.87
CA GLU A 43 0.84 -3.25 -8.59
C GLU A 43 -0.37 -2.62 -7.84
N LYS A 44 -0.18 -2.29 -6.56
CA LYS A 44 -1.24 -1.96 -5.60
C LYS A 44 -1.53 -0.47 -5.43
N ILE A 45 -0.70 0.38 -6.03
CA ILE A 45 -0.85 1.85 -6.00
C ILE A 45 -1.80 2.37 -7.08
N HIS A 46 -2.24 1.50 -8.01
CA HIS A 46 -3.25 1.80 -9.02
C HIS A 46 -4.21 0.62 -9.18
N PRO A 47 -5.20 0.45 -8.27
CA PRO A 47 -6.24 -0.55 -8.48
C PRO A 47 -6.99 -0.22 -9.78
N LYS A 48 -7.20 -1.23 -10.65
CA LYS A 48 -8.12 -1.16 -11.79
C LYS A 48 -9.54 -0.83 -11.34
#